data_AF-A0A5I9BVI2-F1
#
_entry.id   AF-A0A5I9BVI2-F1
#
_cell.length_a   1.000
_cell.length_b   1.000
_cell.length_c   1.000
_cell.angle_alpha   90.00
_cell.angle_beta   90.00
_cell.angle_gamma   90.00
#
_symmetry.space_group_name_H-M   'P 1'
#
loop_
_entity.id
_entity.type
_entity.pdbx_description
1 polymer ?
#
loop_
_entity_poly.entity_id
_entity_poly.type
_entity_poly.pdbx_seq_one_letter_code
_entity_poly.pdbx_strand_id
1 'polypeptide(L)'
;KLSQKWSNVSPRVRKVQGVPRGNELHHWAIQRNGKFGKYVPDSIKNHPWNLKSIPRDIHQNIHGNGPTPYSAFGRWWHGTPEWAKVAQASPVSGGLADSINDEGCGCAN
;
A
#
# COMPACT_ATOMS: atom_id res chain seq x y z
N LYS A 1 4.89 26.39 6.65
CA LYS A 1 4.67 25.02 6.11
C LYS A 1 3.97 24.18 7.18
N LEU A 2 2.96 23.37 6.84
CA LEU A 2 2.33 22.48 7.80
C LEU A 2 3.27 21.32 8.17
N SER A 3 3.25 20.89 9.43
CA SER A 3 4.04 19.75 9.93
C SER A 3 3.73 18.47 9.15
N GLN A 4 4.75 17.67 8.84
CA GLN A 4 4.62 16.39 8.11
C GLN A 4 4.68 15.16 9.02
N LYS A 5 4.78 15.38 10.34
CA LYS A 5 4.72 14.29 11.33
C LYS A 5 3.39 13.54 11.21
N TRP A 6 3.42 12.22 11.36
CA TRP A 6 2.23 11.37 11.22
C TRP A 6 1.02 11.79 12.08
N SER A 7 1.28 12.22 13.33
CA SER A 7 0.23 12.70 14.24
C SER A 7 -0.54 13.90 13.68
N ASN A 8 0.10 14.69 12.83
CA ASN A 8 -0.51 15.85 12.19
C ASN A 8 -1.07 15.53 10.80
N VAL A 9 -0.42 14.62 10.06
CA VAL A 9 -0.86 14.25 8.70
C VAL A 9 -2.08 13.33 8.75
N SER A 10 -2.08 12.29 9.59
CA SER A 10 -3.13 11.28 9.57
C SER A 10 -4.54 11.83 9.83
N PRO A 11 -4.80 12.77 10.76
CA PRO A 11 -6.15 13.31 10.94
C PRO A 11 -6.58 14.17 9.74
N ARG A 12 -5.64 14.93 9.15
CA ARG A 12 -5.91 15.77 7.96
C ARG A 12 -6.25 14.92 6.75
N VAL A 13 -5.47 13.88 6.47
CA VAL A 13 -5.71 12.98 5.34
C VAL A 13 -7.03 12.24 5.54
N ARG A 14 -7.31 11.75 6.75
CA ARG A 14 -8.60 11.13 7.08
C ARG A 14 -9.77 12.05 6.79
N LYS A 15 -9.66 13.33 7.17
CA LYS A 15 -10.69 14.34 6.91
C LYS A 15 -10.87 14.60 5.41
N VAL A 16 -9.78 14.81 4.68
CA VAL A 16 -9.82 15.14 3.23
C VAL A 16 -10.32 13.96 2.39
N GLN A 17 -9.91 12.74 2.72
CA GLN A 17 -10.31 11.54 1.99
C GLN A 17 -11.65 10.94 2.47
N GLY A 18 -12.30 11.55 3.48
CA GLY A 18 -13.55 11.03 4.03
C GLY A 18 -13.42 9.59 4.55
N VAL A 19 -12.30 9.27 5.22
CA VAL A 19 -12.00 7.88 5.63
C VAL A 19 -13.11 7.35 6.54
N PRO A 20 -13.78 6.23 6.16
CA PRO A 20 -14.85 5.64 6.95
C PRO A 20 -14.40 5.25 8.36
N ARG A 21 -15.35 5.23 9.31
CA ARG A 21 -15.12 4.63 10.63
C ARG A 21 -14.79 3.14 10.46
N GLY A 22 -13.80 2.66 11.21
CA GLY A 22 -13.29 1.29 11.08
C GLY A 22 -12.17 1.13 10.04
N ASN A 23 -11.92 2.14 9.20
CA ASN A 23 -10.80 2.13 8.27
C ASN A 23 -9.54 2.77 8.85
N GLU A 24 -8.40 2.30 8.38
CA GLU A 24 -7.07 2.79 8.69
C GLU A 24 -6.35 3.26 7.42
N LEU A 25 -5.44 4.22 7.59
CA LEU A 25 -4.57 4.67 6.52
C LEU A 25 -3.36 3.74 6.47
N HIS A 26 -3.19 3.08 5.33
CA HIS A 26 -2.11 2.15 5.04
C HIS A 26 -1.08 2.76 4.10
N HIS A 27 0.20 2.55 4.41
CA HIS A 27 1.33 2.97 3.58
C HIS A 27 1.65 1.91 2.52
N TRP A 28 1.21 2.12 1.28
CA TRP A 28 1.25 1.06 0.26
C TRP A 28 2.62 0.85 -0.39
N ALA A 29 3.37 1.92 -0.68
CA ALA A 29 4.70 1.82 -1.32
C ALA A 29 5.83 1.95 -0.28
N ILE A 30 5.80 3.03 0.50
CA ILE A 30 6.85 3.34 1.46
C ILE A 30 6.33 3.11 2.88
N GLN A 31 6.62 1.95 3.44
CA GLN A 31 6.23 1.59 4.79
C GLN A 31 6.87 2.51 5.82
N ARG A 32 6.09 3.14 6.69
CA ARG A 32 6.56 4.15 7.66
C ARG A 32 7.74 3.70 8.53
N ASN A 33 7.68 2.46 9.03
CA ASN A 33 8.67 1.88 9.94
C ASN A 33 9.43 0.69 9.31
N GLY A 34 9.37 0.54 7.98
CA GLY A 34 10.11 -0.50 7.27
C GLY A 34 11.62 -0.24 7.27
N LYS A 35 12.41 -1.23 6.83
CA LYS A 35 13.89 -1.16 6.75
C LYS A 35 14.37 0.12 6.06
N PHE A 36 13.68 0.54 4.99
CA PHE A 36 13.98 1.74 4.22
C PHE A 36 13.18 2.97 4.68
N GLY A 37 11.88 2.82 4.94
CA GLY A 37 11.00 3.97 5.19
C GLY A 37 11.27 4.73 6.49
N LYS A 38 12.03 4.17 7.43
CA LYS A 38 12.54 4.93 8.59
C LYS A 38 13.46 6.09 8.18
N TYR A 39 14.20 5.95 7.08
CA TYR A 39 15.13 6.97 6.57
C TYR A 39 14.46 7.94 5.58
N VAL A 40 13.29 7.59 5.06
CA VAL A 40 12.54 8.45 4.15
C VAL A 40 11.99 9.66 4.91
N PRO A 41 12.15 10.89 4.40
CA PRO A 41 11.55 12.08 4.98
C PRO A 41 10.03 11.95 5.17
N ASP A 42 9.52 12.49 6.27
CA ASP A 42 8.09 12.50 6.60
C ASP A 42 7.23 13.11 5.49
N SER A 43 7.74 14.12 4.77
CA SER A 43 7.05 14.75 3.64
C SER A 43 6.80 13.81 2.46
N ILE A 44 7.59 12.75 2.33
CA ILE A 44 7.47 11.76 1.25
C ILE A 44 6.65 10.57 1.75
N LYS A 45 7.06 9.93 2.85
CA LYS A 45 6.38 8.71 3.32
C LYS A 45 4.97 8.96 3.84
N ASN A 46 4.68 10.13 4.42
CA ASN A 46 3.33 10.46 4.87
C ASN A 46 2.52 11.21 3.79
N HIS A 47 3.05 11.37 2.58
CA HIS A 47 2.32 12.06 1.51
C HIS A 47 1.00 11.32 1.19
N PRO A 48 -0.13 12.01 0.94
CA PRO A 48 -1.42 11.37 0.66
C PRO A 48 -1.39 10.34 -0.47
N TRP A 49 -0.51 10.54 -1.47
CA TRP A 49 -0.26 9.58 -2.54
C TRP A 49 0.19 8.19 -2.03
N ASN A 50 0.95 8.14 -0.93
CA ASN A 50 1.43 6.89 -0.33
C ASN A 50 0.41 6.28 0.66
N LEU A 51 -0.77 6.88 0.83
CA LEU A 51 -1.75 6.49 1.83
C LEU A 51 -3.04 5.98 1.18
N LYS A 52 -3.45 4.77 1.57
CA LYS A 52 -4.70 4.13 1.15
C LYS A 52 -5.60 3.88 2.35
N SER A 53 -6.88 4.23 2.24
CA SER A 53 -7.89 3.84 3.22
C SER A 53 -8.26 2.37 3.04
N ILE A 54 -8.10 1.55 4.08
CA ILE A 54 -8.50 0.15 4.08
C ILE A 54 -9.17 -0.23 5.41
N PRO A 55 -10.08 -1.21 5.42
CA PRO A 55 -10.62 -1.79 6.66
C PRO A 55 -9.52 -2.25 7.62
N ARG A 56 -9.75 -2.11 8.94
CA ARG A 56 -8.76 -2.44 9.97
C ARG A 56 -8.34 -3.92 9.94
N ASP A 57 -9.28 -4.85 9.74
CA ASP A 57 -9.01 -6.28 9.59
C ASP A 57 -8.08 -6.57 8.42
N ILE A 58 -8.34 -5.96 7.25
CA ILE A 58 -7.45 -6.04 6.08
C ILE A 58 -6.07 -5.47 6.42
N HIS A 59 -6.02 -4.33 7.11
CA HIS A 59 -4.74 -3.72 7.53
C HIS A 59 -3.92 -4.64 8.43
N GLN A 60 -4.57 -5.31 9.40
CA GLN A 60 -3.90 -6.27 10.28
C GLN A 60 -3.42 -7.51 9.50
N ASN A 61 -4.24 -8.06 8.61
CA ASN A 61 -3.87 -9.20 7.77
C ASN A 61 -2.68 -8.87 6.85
N ILE A 62 -2.59 -7.65 6.31
CA ILE A 62 -1.45 -7.19 5.50
C ILE A 62 -0.16 -7.14 6.33
N HIS A 63 -0.25 -6.68 7.57
CA HIS A 63 0.90 -6.62 8.48
C HIS A 63 1.24 -7.96 9.16
N GLY A 64 0.43 -9.00 8.92
CA GLY A 64 0.62 -10.31 9.54
C GLY A 64 0.16 -10.42 10.99
N ASN A 65 -0.59 -9.41 11.47
CA ASN A 65 -1.12 -9.35 12.83
C ASN A 65 -2.59 -9.78 12.93
N GLY A 66 -3.23 -10.05 11.80
CA GLY A 66 -4.63 -10.45 11.74
C GLY A 66 -4.82 -11.97 11.78
N PRO A 67 -6.08 -12.44 11.90
CA PRO A 67 -6.40 -13.87 12.01
C PRO A 67 -6.08 -14.66 10.74
N THR A 68 -6.03 -13.99 9.59
CA THR A 68 -5.72 -14.59 8.28
C THR A 68 -4.65 -13.77 7.56
N PRO A 69 -3.38 -13.85 7.99
CA PRO A 69 -2.27 -13.13 7.37
C PRO A 69 -2.20 -13.37 5.87
N TYR A 70 -2.14 -12.29 5.09
CA TYR A 70 -2.04 -12.43 3.64
C TYR A 70 -0.64 -12.86 3.20
N SER A 71 -0.60 -13.67 2.14
CA SER A 71 0.60 -13.96 1.34
C SER A 71 1.15 -12.69 0.67
N ALA A 72 2.32 -12.77 0.03
CA ALA A 72 2.89 -11.63 -0.69
C ALA A 72 1.91 -11.05 -1.74
N PHE A 73 1.28 -11.91 -2.52
CA PHE A 73 0.26 -11.50 -3.48
C PHE A 73 -0.96 -10.86 -2.81
N GLY A 74 -1.49 -11.45 -1.73
CA GLY A 74 -2.63 -10.88 -1.01
C GLY A 74 -2.32 -9.51 -0.40
N ARG A 75 -1.10 -9.34 0.14
CA ARG A 75 -0.61 -8.04 0.65
C ARG A 75 -0.55 -7.00 -0.46
N TRP A 76 -0.03 -7.38 -1.62
CA TRP A 76 0.01 -6.51 -2.79
C TRP A 76 -1.41 -6.15 -3.27
N TRP A 77 -2.29 -7.14 -3.44
CA TRP A 77 -3.65 -6.95 -3.96
C TRP A 77 -4.51 -6.04 -3.07
N HIS A 78 -4.46 -6.26 -1.75
CA HIS A 78 -5.25 -5.50 -0.78
C HIS A 78 -4.57 -4.19 -0.33
N GLY A 79 -3.24 -4.15 -0.26
CA GLY A 79 -2.47 -2.98 0.17
C GLY A 79 -2.28 -1.92 -0.91
N THR A 80 -2.25 -2.31 -2.19
CA THR A 80 -1.96 -1.40 -3.31
C THR A 80 -3.23 -0.69 -3.81
N PRO A 81 -3.22 0.63 -4.06
CA PRO A 81 -4.32 1.35 -4.69
C PRO A 81 -4.61 0.84 -6.11
N GLU A 82 -5.87 0.92 -6.56
CA GLU A 82 -6.27 0.42 -7.89
C GLU A 82 -5.45 1.00 -9.04
N TRP A 83 -5.26 2.32 -9.07
CA TRP A 83 -4.45 2.98 -10.10
C TRP A 83 -3.01 2.45 -10.15
N ALA A 84 -2.45 2.07 -9.01
CA ALA A 84 -1.08 1.54 -8.92
C ALA A 84 -1.04 0.07 -9.36
N LYS A 85 -2.08 -0.72 -9.07
CA LYS A 85 -2.20 -2.09 -9.58
C LYS A 85 -2.30 -2.11 -11.10
N VAL A 86 -3.15 -1.25 -11.68
CA VAL A 86 -3.28 -1.10 -13.14
C VAL A 86 -1.95 -0.63 -13.75
N ALA A 87 -1.29 0.35 -13.12
CA ALA A 87 0.01 0.82 -13.57
C ALA A 87 1.11 -0.25 -13.43
N GLN A 88 0.98 -1.28 -12.61
CA GLN A 88 1.96 -2.37 -12.49
C GLN A 88 1.61 -3.55 -13.42
N ALA A 89 0.32 -3.80 -13.65
CA ALA A 89 -0.20 -4.83 -14.55
C ALA A 89 -0.20 -4.39 -16.03
N SER A 90 0.09 -3.13 -16.33
CA SER A 90 0.18 -2.64 -17.71
C SER A 90 1.43 -3.21 -18.40
N PRO A 91 1.33 -3.70 -19.65
CA PRO A 91 2.49 -4.17 -20.40
C PRO A 91 3.48 -3.03 -20.74
N VAL A 92 3.03 -1.77 -20.68
CA VAL A 92 3.87 -0.59 -20.95
C VAL A 92 4.85 -0.31 -19.81
N SER A 93 4.55 -0.77 -18.59
CA SER A 93 5.35 -0.50 -17.38
C SER A 93 6.11 -1.72 -16.85
N GLY A 94 5.95 -2.91 -17.45
CA GLY A 94 6.78 -4.10 -17.25
C GLY A 94 6.86 -4.67 -15.82
N GLY A 95 6.11 -4.12 -14.85
CA GLY A 95 6.41 -4.33 -13.43
C GLY A 95 5.73 -5.52 -12.77
N LEU A 96 4.65 -6.03 -13.34
CA LEU A 96 3.92 -7.17 -12.77
C LEU A 96 3.31 -8.09 -13.83
N ALA A 97 2.88 -7.60 -14.99
CA ALA A 97 2.42 -8.47 -16.09
C ALA A 97 3.45 -9.53 -16.48
N ASP A 98 4.74 -9.20 -16.41
CA ASP A 98 5.85 -10.11 -16.67
C ASP A 98 6.06 -11.12 -15.53
N SER A 99 5.87 -10.72 -14.26
CA SER A 99 6.08 -11.60 -13.11
C SER A 99 4.86 -12.48 -12.76
N ILE A 100 3.64 -12.10 -13.17
CA ILE A 100 2.45 -12.98 -13.04
C ILE A 100 2.47 -14.06 -14.14
N ASN A 101 3.15 -13.79 -15.27
CA ASN A 101 3.44 -14.82 -16.28
C ASN A 101 4.50 -15.83 -15.82
N ASP A 102 5.39 -15.46 -14.89
CA ASP A 102 6.52 -16.32 -14.51
C ASP A 102 6.26 -17.23 -13.29
N GLU A 103 5.23 -16.98 -12.47
CA GLU A 103 4.96 -17.81 -11.28
C GLU A 103 3.81 -18.83 -11.42
N GLY A 104 3.40 -19.25 -12.63
CA GLY A 104 2.33 -20.25 -12.65
C GLY A 104 1.85 -20.97 -13.89
N CYS A 105 2.38 -20.80 -15.10
CA CYS A 105 1.95 -21.66 -16.22
C CYS A 105 3.10 -21.91 -17.19
N GLY A 106 3.62 -23.14 -17.18
CA GLY A 106 4.39 -23.64 -18.31
C GLY A 106 3.56 -23.47 -19.58
N CYS A 107 4.04 -22.63 -20.48
CA CYS A 107 3.66 -22.65 -21.89
C CYS A 107 4.95 -22.45 -22.67
N ALA A 108 5.38 -23.54 -23.30
CA ALA A 108 6.49 -23.57 -24.24
C ALA A 108 6.27 -22.59 -25.40
N ASN A 109 7.34 -21.92 -25.82
CA ASN A 109 7.92 -22.09 -27.15
C ASN A 109 9.42 -21.77 -27.08
#